data_AF-A0A8X6V737-F1
#
_entry.id   AF-A0A8X6V737-F1
#
_cell.length_a   1.000
_cell.length_b   1.000
_cell.length_c   1.000
_cell.angle_alpha   90.00
_cell.angle_beta   90.00
_cell.angle_gamma   90.00
#
_symmetry.space_group_name_H-M   'P 1'
#
loop_
_entity.id
_entity.type
_entity.pdbx_description
1 polymer ?
#
loop_
_entity_poly.entity_id
_entity_poly.type
_entity_poly.pdbx_seq_one_letter_code
_entity_poly.pdbx_strand_id
1 'polypeptide(L)'
;MRPILAYASPVWGYAAKSNINIQDAMQNSLIRMIVKATRYMHNDDIRKSLKIDSFKSHIQKIAINFFNDLQATNDFNMQNLSQYTPNDNTKRRRILLDS
;
A
#
# COMPACT_ATOMS: atom_id res chain seq x y z
N MET A 1 -12.25 -11.46 -1.00
CA MET A 1 -11.34 -11.20 -2.15
C MET A 1 -10.17 -10.36 -1.65
N ARG A 2 -9.01 -10.97 -1.37
CA ARG A 2 -7.80 -10.20 -1.07
C ARG A 2 -7.33 -9.55 -2.37
N PRO A 3 -7.37 -8.22 -2.51
CA PRO A 3 -6.94 -7.58 -3.73
C PRO A 3 -5.45 -7.86 -3.94
N ILE A 4 -5.00 -7.94 -5.19
CA ILE A 4 -3.59 -8.03 -5.64
C ILE A 4 -2.66 -7.07 -4.86
N LEU A 5 -3.21 -5.98 -4.33
CA LEU A 5 -2.57 -5.02 -3.42
C LEU A 5 -1.89 -5.68 -2.20
N ALA A 6 -2.47 -6.75 -1.63
CA ALA A 6 -1.89 -7.44 -0.48
C ALA A 6 -0.58 -8.17 -0.81
N TYR A 7 -0.49 -8.78 -2.00
CA TYR A 7 0.73 -9.47 -2.45
C TYR A 7 1.85 -8.50 -2.81
N ALA A 8 1.51 -7.27 -3.18
CA ALA A 8 2.48 -6.23 -3.44
C ALA A 8 3.01 -5.54 -2.16
N SER A 9 2.62 -5.96 -0.95
CA SER A 9 3.04 -5.33 0.32
C SER A 9 4.56 -5.03 0.40
N PRO A 10 5.48 -5.93 0.01
CA PRO A 10 6.93 -5.61 -0.03
C PRO A 10 7.29 -4.53 -1.06
N VAL A 11 6.61 -4.53 -2.21
CA VAL A 11 6.78 -3.53 -3.29
C VAL A 11 6.37 -2.14 -2.81
N TRP A 12 5.45 -2.03 -1.86
CA TRP A 12 4.99 -0.75 -1.34
C TRP A 12 6.04 -0.09 -0.44
N GLY A 13 6.88 -0.89 0.23
CA GLY A 13 8.07 -0.38 0.93
C GLY A 13 9.11 0.22 -0.01
N TYR A 14 9.16 -0.26 -1.26
CA TYR A 14 10.02 0.25 -2.33
C TYR A 14 9.29 1.26 -3.26
N ALA A 15 7.98 1.41 -3.14
CA ALA A 15 7.20 2.28 -4.00
C ALA A 15 7.56 3.74 -3.77
N ALA A 16 7.68 4.51 -4.86
CA ALA A 16 7.93 5.94 -4.79
C ALA A 16 6.85 6.63 -3.95
N LYS A 17 7.27 7.61 -3.13
CA LYS A 17 6.40 8.42 -2.26
C LYS A 17 5.15 8.96 -2.98
N SER A 18 5.24 9.20 -4.29
CA SER A 18 4.13 9.60 -5.16
C SER A 18 2.98 8.60 -5.16
N ASN A 19 3.25 7.30 -5.24
CA ASN A 19 2.21 6.27 -5.35
C ASN A 19 1.42 6.13 -4.05
N ILE A 20 2.12 6.24 -2.91
CA ILE A 20 1.50 6.26 -1.58
C ILE A 20 0.59 7.49 -1.44
N ASN A 21 1.04 8.65 -1.90
CA ASN A 21 0.24 9.89 -1.87
C ASN A 21 -1.02 9.79 -2.75
N ILE A 22 -0.92 9.18 -3.94
CA ILE A 22 -2.07 8.96 -4.82
C ILE A 22 -3.09 8.06 -4.13
N GLN A 23 -2.64 6.98 -3.48
CA GLN A 23 -3.52 6.06 -2.77
C GLN A 23 -4.22 6.72 -1.56
N ASP A 24 -3.51 7.52 -0.77
CA ASP A 24 -4.12 8.27 0.34
C ASP A 24 -5.13 9.31 -0.18
N ALA A 25 -4.85 10.00 -1.28
CA ALA A 25 -5.79 10.91 -1.93
C ALA A 25 -7.06 10.19 -2.42
N MET A 26 -6.91 9.01 -3.02
CA MET A 26 -8.04 8.16 -3.45
C MET A 26 -8.88 7.73 -2.25
N GLN A 27 -8.25 7.24 -1.17
CA GLN A 27 -8.97 6.84 0.04
C GLN A 27 -9.73 8.02 0.66
N ASN A 28 -9.10 9.18 0.76
CA ASN A 28 -9.73 10.40 1.28
C ASN A 28 -10.94 10.83 0.44
N SER A 29 -10.87 10.69 -0.89
CA SER A 29 -11.99 10.96 -1.79
C SER A 29 -13.17 9.99 -1.57
N LEU A 30 -12.89 8.69 -1.45
CA LEU A 30 -13.92 7.68 -1.18
C LEU A 30 -14.62 7.89 0.16
N ILE A 31 -13.86 8.19 1.23
CA ILE A 31 -14.44 8.47 2.56
C ILE A 31 -15.38 9.67 2.49
N ARG A 32 -14.98 10.75 1.82
CA ARG A 32 -15.84 11.93 1.63
C ARG A 32 -17.11 11.62 0.87
N MET A 33 -17.02 10.76 -0.15
CA MET A 33 -18.18 10.32 -0.94
C MET A 33 -19.18 9.55 -0.08
N ILE A 34 -18.71 8.60 0.75
CA ILE A 34 -19.55 7.79 1.63
C ILE A 34 -20.25 8.65 2.68
N VAL A 35 -19.52 9.55 3.32
CA VAL A 35 -20.02 10.44 4.39
C VAL A 35 -20.86 11.60 3.84
N LYS A 36 -20.86 11.80 2.51
CA LYS A 36 -21.38 13.02 1.86
C LYS A 36 -20.82 14.29 2.51
N ALA A 37 -19.51 14.27 2.76
CA ALA A 37 -18.83 15.34 3.48
C ALA A 37 -18.79 16.63 2.67
N THR A 38 -19.03 17.75 3.33
CA THR A 38 -18.93 19.08 2.70
C THR A 38 -17.47 19.50 2.54
N ARG A 39 -17.22 20.47 1.64
CA ARG A 39 -15.86 21.00 1.39
C ARG A 39 -15.20 21.56 2.66
N TYR A 40 -16.00 22.10 3.58
CA TYR A 40 -15.53 22.74 4.81
C TYR A 40 -15.08 21.76 5.90
N MET A 41 -15.49 20.50 5.82
CA MET A 41 -15.05 19.48 6.78
C MET A 41 -13.57 19.15 6.56
N HIS A 42 -12.75 19.18 7.60
CA HIS A 42 -11.37 18.74 7.51
C HIS A 42 -11.27 17.21 7.37
N ASN A 43 -10.29 16.73 6.60
CA ASN A 43 -10.06 15.29 6.42
C ASN A 43 -9.80 14.59 7.76
N ASP A 44 -9.05 15.23 8.65
CA ASP A 44 -8.70 14.67 9.95
C ASP A 44 -9.92 14.51 10.87
N ASP A 45 -10.84 15.46 10.84
CA ASP A 45 -12.07 15.40 11.64
C ASP A 45 -13.01 14.29 11.15
N ILE A 46 -13.13 14.13 9.82
CA ILE A 46 -13.89 13.02 9.22
C ILE A 46 -13.26 11.67 9.59
N ARG A 47 -11.94 11.55 9.56
CA ARG A 47 -11.26 10.30 9.95
C ARG A 47 -11.42 9.99 11.43
N LYS A 48 -11.30 11.00 12.29
CA LYS A 48 -11.51 10.87 13.74
C LYS A 48 -12.94 10.47 14.08
N SER A 49 -13.95 11.07 13.43
CA SER A 49 -15.36 10.72 13.67
C SER A 49 -15.68 9.28 13.26
N LEU A 50 -15.04 8.78 12.21
CA LEU A 50 -15.18 7.40 11.74
C LEU A 50 -14.24 6.41 12.47
N LYS A 51 -13.36 6.89 13.36
CA LYS A 51 -12.31 6.09 14.01
C LYS A 51 -11.44 5.31 13.01
N ILE A 52 -11.21 5.89 11.83
CA ILE A 52 -10.38 5.28 10.78
C ILE A 52 -8.93 5.69 10.98
N ASP A 53 -8.06 4.69 11.01
CA ASP A 53 -6.61 4.89 11.05
C ASP A 53 -6.07 5.65 9.84
N SER A 54 -4.93 6.31 10.01
CA SER A 54 -4.18 6.87 8.88
C SER A 54 -3.79 5.77 7.89
N PHE A 55 -3.72 6.10 6.59
CA PHE A 55 -3.30 5.14 5.56
C PHE A 55 -1.89 4.62 5.86
N LYS A 56 -1.02 5.50 6.36
CA LYS A 56 0.34 5.17 6.78
C LYS A 56 0.35 4.17 7.95
N SER A 57 -0.46 4.39 8.99
CA SER A 57 -0.50 3.48 10.13
C SER A 57 -1.12 2.14 9.74
N HIS A 58 -2.07 2.13 8.82
CA HIS A 58 -2.63 0.92 8.24
C HIS A 58 -1.57 0.11 7.46
N ILE A 59 -0.80 0.75 6.59
CA ILE A 59 0.32 0.10 5.88
C ILE A 59 1.33 -0.44 6.89
N GLN A 60 1.68 0.33 7.91
CA GLN A 60 2.61 -0.13 8.95
C GLN A 60 2.10 -1.36 9.68
N LYS A 61 0.82 -1.39 10.07
CA LYS A 61 0.21 -2.58 10.69
C LYS A 61 0.27 -3.79 9.77
N ILE A 62 -0.05 -3.61 8.48
CA ILE A 62 0.04 -4.69 7.49
C ILE A 62 1.49 -5.18 7.34
N ALA A 63 2.45 -4.26 7.23
CA ALA A 63 3.86 -4.60 7.09
C ALA A 63 4.37 -5.37 8.31
N ILE A 64 4.06 -4.91 9.52
CA ILE A 64 4.45 -5.58 10.77
C ILE A 64 3.84 -6.99 10.82
N ASN A 65 2.53 -7.13 10.58
CA ASN A 65 1.88 -8.43 10.59
C ASN A 65 2.51 -9.38 9.57
N PHE A 66 2.77 -8.89 8.36
CA PHE A 66 3.43 -9.66 7.32
C PHE A 66 4.83 -10.13 7.73
N PHE A 67 5.68 -9.25 8.29
CA PHE A 67 7.01 -9.65 8.74
C PHE A 67 6.95 -10.60 9.93
N ASN A 68 6.02 -10.41 10.86
CA ASN A 68 5.82 -11.32 11.98
C ASN A 68 5.36 -12.71 11.50
N ASP A 69 4.43 -12.75 10.54
CA ASP A 69 3.97 -14.00 9.93
C ASP A 69 5.12 -14.70 9.20
N LEU A 70 5.96 -13.97 8.47
CA LEU A 70 7.15 -14.52 7.81
C LEU A 70 8.15 -15.12 8.81
N GLN A 71 8.37 -14.46 9.94
CA GLN A 71 9.28 -14.94 10.98
C GLN A 71 8.72 -16.15 11.74
N ALA A 72 7.40 -16.25 11.86
CA ALA A 72 6.72 -17.37 12.52
C ALA A 72 6.71 -18.65 11.67
N THR A 73 6.80 -18.53 10.34
CA THR A 73 6.77 -19.67 9.44
C THR A 73 8.18 -20.23 9.17
N ASN A 74 8.44 -21.45 9.64
CA ASN A 74 9.70 -22.19 9.41
C ASN A 74 9.87 -22.74 7.96
N ASP A 75 9.09 -22.26 7.00
CA ASP A 75 9.14 -22.76 5.63
C ASP A 75 10.28 -22.10 4.85
N PHE A 76 11.18 -22.92 4.33
CA PHE A 76 12.37 -22.50 3.56
C PHE A 76 12.05 -21.55 2.39
N ASN A 77 10.88 -21.72 1.75
CA ASN A 77 10.44 -20.88 0.63
C ASN A 77 10.08 -19.44 1.05
N MET A 78 9.59 -19.24 2.28
CA MET A 78 9.21 -17.91 2.79
C MET A 78 10.43 -17.11 3.27
N GLN A 79 11.47 -17.78 3.79
CA GLN A 79 12.76 -17.13 4.11
C GLN A 79 13.43 -16.53 2.85
N ASN A 80 13.39 -17.22 1.72
CA ASN A 80 13.91 -16.70 0.45
C ASN A 80 13.18 -15.44 -0.04
N LEU A 81 11.89 -15.28 0.27
CA LEU A 81 11.13 -14.07 -0.07
C LEU A 81 11.58 -12.84 0.74
N SER A 82 12.02 -13.06 1.98
CA SER A 82 12.57 -11.99 2.83
C SER A 82 13.90 -11.44 2.31
N GLN A 83 14.65 -12.25 1.55
CA GLN A 83 15.91 -11.89 0.89
C GLN A 83 15.73 -11.25 -0.50
N TYR A 84 14.53 -10.82 -0.87
CA TYR A 84 14.29 -10.17 -2.16
C TYR A 84 15.03 -8.82 -2.24
N THR A 85 16.16 -8.82 -2.93
CA THR A 85 16.84 -7.61 -3.39
C THR A 85 16.35 -7.29 -4.80
N PRO A 86 15.62 -6.18 -5.03
CA PRO A 86 15.26 -5.78 -6.38
C PRO A 86 16.57 -5.47 -7.13
N ASN A 87 16.91 -6.28 -8.13
CA ASN A 87 17.99 -5.95 -9.04
C ASN A 87 17.52 -4.80 -9.92
N ASP A 88 17.95 -3.57 -9.63
CA ASP A 88 17.58 -2.34 -10.35
C ASP A 88 17.97 -2.35 -11.85
N ASN A 89 18.66 -3.39 -12.34
CA ASN A 89 19.18 -3.48 -13.69
C ASN A 89 18.23 -4.09 -14.74
N THR A 90 16.98 -4.41 -14.42
CA THR A 90 16.03 -4.81 -15.47
C THR A 90 15.42 -3.58 -16.14
N LYS A 91 16.13 -2.99 -17.12
CA LYS A 91 15.53 -2.07 -18.09
C LYS A 91 14.29 -2.75 -18.68
N ARG A 92 13.08 -2.35 -18.27
CA ARG A 92 11.85 -2.72 -18.99
C ARG A 92 11.98 -2.17 -20.41
N ARG A 93 12.12 -3.06 -21.40
CA ARG A 93 12.04 -2.66 -22.82
C ARG A 93 10.66 -2.08 -23.06
N ARG A 94 10.57 -0.76 -23.31
CA ARG A 94 9.37 -0.14 -23.87
C ARG A 94 9.19 -0.73 -25.27
N ILE A 95 8.19 -1.57 -25.45
CA ILE A 95 7.77 -1.99 -26.80
C ILE A 95 7.04 -0.78 -27.38
N LEU A 96 7.69 -0.05 -28.27
CA LEU A 96 7.02 0.93 -29.12
C LEU A 96 6.28 0.13 -30.20
N LEU A 97 4.95 0.19 -30.20
CA LEU A 97 4.16 -0.25 -31.34
C LEU A 97 4.18 0.89 -32.36
N ASP A 98 5.02 0.77 -33.39
CA ASP A 98 4.95 1.65 -34.55
C ASP A 98 3.71 1.27 -35.39
N SER A 99 2.96 2.30 -35.80
CA SER A 99 1.70 2.26 -36.55
C SER A 99 1.92 2.20 -38.06
#